data_AF-A0A963A378-F1
#
_entry.id   AF-A0A963A378-F1
#
_cell.length_a   1.000
_cell.length_b   1.000
_cell.length_c   1.000
_cell.angle_alpha   90.00
_cell.angle_beta   90.00
_cell.angle_gamma   90.00
#
_symmetry.space_group_name_H-M   'P 1'
#
loop_
_entity.id
_entity.type
_entity.pdbx_description
1 polymer ?
#
loop_
_entity_poly.entity_id
_entity_poly.type
_entity_poly.pdbx_seq_one_letter_code
_entity_poly.pdbx_strand_id
1 'polypeptide(L)'
;NPGHHSVWMLFFALLVSMVTTLLKIGDRSQIGAIFLSASLVANLQLIIATTAWAVGEGGMSTPPSQELMVTIISLASGALVANIVSVTMLVSDTLMSRR
;
A
#
# COMPACT_ATOMS: atom_id res chain seq x y z
N ASN A 1 22.48 6.11 7.96
CA ASN A 1 23.16 4.83 8.24
C ASN A 1 22.32 3.71 7.61
N PRO A 2 22.71 3.16 6.45
CA PRO A 2 21.92 2.17 5.71
C PRO A 2 21.67 0.85 6.47
N GLY A 3 22.33 0.62 7.61
CA GLY A 3 22.02 -0.48 8.53
C GLY A 3 20.71 -0.35 9.32
N HIS A 4 19.92 0.71 9.11
CA HIS A 4 18.64 0.95 9.78
C HIS A 4 17.41 0.94 8.84
N HIS A 5 17.56 0.49 7.59
CA HIS A 5 16.38 0.10 6.82
C HIS A 5 15.86 -1.21 7.41
N SER A 6 14.98 -1.11 8.40
CA SER A 6 14.35 -2.27 9.01
C SER A 6 13.61 -3.02 7.93
N VAL A 7 14.09 -4.23 7.68
CA VAL A 7 13.50 -5.25 6.80
C VAL A 7 11.96 -5.31 6.97
N TRP A 8 11.51 -5.00 8.17
CA TRP A 8 10.12 -5.11 8.54
C TRP A 8 9.23 -3.96 8.08
N MET A 9 9.76 -2.79 7.68
CA MET A 9 8.91 -1.63 7.38
C MET A 9 7.99 -1.84 6.16
N LEU A 10 8.51 -2.38 5.06
CA LEU A 10 7.71 -2.72 3.88
C LEU A 10 6.69 -3.82 4.19
N PHE A 11 7.11 -4.83 4.96
CA PHE A 11 6.25 -5.92 5.38
C PHE A 11 5.10 -5.43 6.28
N PHE A 12 5.39 -4.59 7.27
CA PHE A 12 4.36 -3.98 8.11
C PHE A 12 3.44 -3.05 7.33
N ALA A 13 3.96 -2.28 6.36
CA ALA A 13 3.13 -1.45 5.49
C ALA A 13 2.13 -2.29 4.69
N LEU A 14 2.58 -3.42 4.11
CA LEU A 14 1.72 -4.37 3.44
C LEU A 14 0.65 -4.95 4.38
N LEU A 15 1.06 -5.42 5.57
CA LEU A 15 0.12 -6.02 6.54
C LEU A 15 -0.97 -5.03 6.98
N VAL A 16 -0.59 -3.80 7.33
CA VAL A 16 -1.55 -2.76 7.75
C VAL A 16 -2.53 -2.42 6.62
N SER A 17 -2.04 -2.32 5.39
CA SER A 17 -2.88 -2.08 4.21
C SER A 17 -3.85 -3.25 3.95
N MET A 18 -3.41 -4.48 4.12
CA MET A 18 -4.26 -5.67 4.01
C MET A 18 -5.35 -5.70 5.09
N VAL A 19 -5.01 -5.45 6.36
CA VAL A 19 -6.01 -5.38 7.45
C VAL A 19 -7.07 -4.32 7.13
N THR A 20 -6.65 -3.14 6.67
CA THR A 20 -7.57 -2.06 6.29
C THR A 20 -8.52 -2.50 5.17
N THR A 21 -8.02 -3.28 4.21
CA THR A 21 -8.82 -3.78 3.09
C THR A 21 -9.81 -4.85 3.54
N LEU A 22 -9.39 -5.76 4.42
CA LEU A 22 -10.28 -6.76 5.00
C LEU A 22 -11.44 -6.11 5.76
N LEU A 23 -11.17 -5.04 6.51
CA LEU A 23 -12.22 -4.27 7.19
C LEU A 23 -13.19 -3.61 6.21
N LYS A 24 -12.75 -3.22 5.00
CA LYS A 24 -13.60 -2.61 3.96
C LYS A 24 -14.54 -3.60 3.25
N ILE A 25 -14.30 -4.92 3.33
CA ILE A 25 -15.13 -5.93 2.63
C ILE A 25 -16.56 -6.04 3.20
N GLY A 26 -16.81 -5.51 4.41
CA GLY A 26 -18.13 -5.56 5.05
C GLY A 26 -19.19 -4.63 4.45
N ASP A 27 -18.81 -3.64 3.64
CA ASP A 27 -19.75 -2.69 3.06
C ASP A 27 -20.20 -3.13 1.65
N ARG A 28 -21.51 -3.35 1.48
CA ARG A 28 -22.13 -3.72 0.19
C ARG A 28 -22.58 -2.52 -0.64
N SER A 29 -22.28 -1.30 -0.22
CA SER A 29 -22.63 -0.09 -0.98
C SER A 29 -21.77 0.07 -2.24
N GLN A 30 -22.31 0.76 -3.25
CA GLN A 30 -21.57 1.10 -4.48
C GLN A 30 -20.34 1.97 -4.16
N ILE A 31 -20.46 2.85 -3.17
CA ILE A 31 -19.39 3.70 -2.68
C ILE A 31 -18.31 2.86 -1.99
N GLY A 32 -18.70 1.89 -1.15
CA GLY A 32 -17.81 0.91 -0.54
C GLY A 32 -17.00 0.12 -1.57
N ALA A 33 -17.61 -0.28 -2.69
CA ALA A 33 -16.92 -0.96 -3.78
C ALA A 33 -15.82 -0.09 -4.45
N ILE A 34 -16.05 1.23 -4.58
CA ILE A 34 -15.06 2.17 -5.12
C ILE A 34 -13.89 2.34 -4.13
N PHE A 35 -14.18 2.48 -2.83
CA PHE A 35 -13.13 2.53 -1.81
C PHE A 35 -12.32 1.24 -1.72
N LEU A 36 -12.97 0.10 -1.93
CA LEU A 36 -12.34 -1.21 -1.97
C LEU A 36 -11.39 -1.32 -3.18
N SER A 37 -11.80 -0.87 -4.36
CA SER A 37 -10.95 -0.92 -5.56
C SER A 37 -9.66 -0.09 -5.40
N ALA A 38 -9.75 1.12 -4.84
CA ALA A 38 -8.59 1.95 -4.57
C ALA A 38 -7.63 1.29 -3.56
N SER A 39 -8.18 0.65 -2.53
CA SER A 39 -7.38 -0.08 -1.53
C SER A 39 -6.73 -1.34 -2.12
N LEU A 40 -7.39 -1.98 -3.09
CA LEU A 40 -6.87 -3.14 -3.80
C LEU A 40 -5.68 -2.76 -4.70
N VAL A 41 -5.74 -1.63 -5.38
CA VAL A 41 -4.58 -1.10 -6.14
C VAL A 41 -3.38 -0.86 -5.22
N ALA A 42 -3.60 -0.24 -4.05
CA ALA A 42 -2.54 -0.01 -3.06
C ALA A 42 -1.92 -1.34 -2.58
N ASN A 43 -2.74 -2.34 -2.27
CA ASN A 43 -2.22 -3.67 -1.88
C ASN A 43 -1.43 -4.33 -3.00
N LEU A 44 -1.90 -4.28 -4.25
CA LEU A 44 -1.17 -4.87 -5.37
C LEU A 44 0.23 -4.25 -5.49
N GLN A 45 0.34 -2.93 -5.39
CA GLN A 45 1.64 -2.25 -5.45
C GLN A 45 2.54 -2.60 -4.26
N LEU A 46 2.00 -2.70 -3.04
CA LEU A 46 2.77 -3.13 -1.86
C LEU A 46 3.18 -4.60 -1.92
N ILE A 47 2.34 -5.48 -2.45
CA ILE A 47 2.66 -6.89 -2.67
C ILE A 47 3.81 -6.98 -3.67
N ILE A 48 3.72 -6.30 -4.82
CA ILE A 48 4.78 -6.29 -5.84
C ILE A 48 6.08 -5.73 -5.26
N ALA A 49 6.02 -4.65 -4.48
CA ALA A 49 7.21 -4.07 -3.84
C ALA A 49 7.85 -5.06 -2.85
N THR A 50 7.04 -5.75 -2.05
CA THR A 50 7.50 -6.71 -1.06
C THR A 50 8.06 -7.97 -1.71
N THR A 51 7.42 -8.49 -2.76
CA THR A 51 7.90 -9.68 -3.49
C THR A 51 9.16 -9.37 -4.29
N ALA A 52 9.23 -8.21 -4.94
CA ALA A 52 10.44 -7.76 -5.67
C ALA A 52 11.65 -7.68 -4.73
N TRP A 53 11.43 -7.23 -3.49
CA TRP A 53 12.48 -7.19 -2.49
C TRP A 53 12.82 -8.58 -1.91
N ALA A 54 11.83 -9.43 -1.68
CA ALA A 54 12.04 -10.79 -1.17
C ALA A 54 12.81 -11.69 -2.15
N VAL A 55 12.61 -11.50 -3.46
CA VAL A 55 13.22 -12.30 -4.54
C VAL A 55 14.46 -11.63 -5.13
N GLY A 56 14.72 -10.36 -4.82
CA GLY A 56 15.88 -9.61 -5.28
C GLY A 56 17.21 -10.20 -4.82
N GLU A 57 18.32 -9.69 -5.37
CA GLU A 57 19.67 -10.20 -5.08
C GLU A 57 19.96 -10.26 -3.57
N GLY A 58 20.15 -11.48 -3.07
CA GLY A 58 20.42 -11.81 -1.66
C GLY A 58 19.23 -11.68 -0.69
N GLY A 59 18.02 -11.46 -1.22
CA GLY A 59 16.75 -11.49 -0.49
C GLY A 59 16.69 -10.51 0.70
N MET A 60 15.89 -10.85 1.71
CA MET A 60 15.79 -10.05 2.95
C MET A 60 17.07 -10.07 3.81
N SER A 61 18.05 -10.92 3.48
CA SER A 61 19.31 -11.06 4.20
C SER A 61 20.39 -10.05 3.78
N THR A 62 20.21 -9.37 2.65
CA THR A 62 21.14 -8.34 2.17
C THR A 62 20.41 -7.03 1.87
N PRO A 63 21.08 -5.87 2.02
CA PRO A 63 20.52 -4.61 1.55
C PRO A 63 20.19 -4.68 0.05
N PRO A 64 19.04 -4.17 -0.40
CA PRO A 64 18.69 -4.18 -1.81
C PRO A 64 19.66 -3.31 -2.62
N SER A 65 19.91 -3.70 -3.87
CA SER A 65 20.66 -2.88 -4.82
C SER A 65 19.97 -1.53 -5.05
N GLN A 66 20.71 -0.54 -5.55
CA GLN A 66 20.18 0.79 -5.79
C GLN A 66 18.98 0.78 -6.76
N GLU A 67 19.03 -0.06 -7.79
CA GLU A 67 17.93 -0.20 -8.77
C GLU A 67 16.68 -0.84 -8.15
N LEU A 68 16.84 -1.88 -7.32
CA LEU A 68 15.73 -2.50 -6.59
C LEU A 68 15.11 -1.51 -5.60
N MET A 69 15.94 -0.73 -4.89
CA MET A 69 15.45 0.30 -3.97
C MET A 69 14.59 1.35 -4.69
N VAL A 70 15.02 1.82 -5.87
CA VAL A 70 14.22 2.77 -6.68
C VAL A 70 12.89 2.17 -7.10
N THR A 71 12.88 0.89 -7.50
CA THR A 71 11.66 0.17 -7.89
C THR A 71 10.68 0.05 -6.72
N ILE A 72 11.18 -0.34 -5.55
CA ILE A 72 10.39 -0.47 -4.32
C ILE A 72 9.78 0.89 -3.92
N ILE A 73 10.58 1.96 -3.95
CA ILE A 73 10.10 3.31 -3.61
C ILE A 73 9.03 3.77 -4.60
N SER A 74 9.22 3.53 -5.90
CA SER A 74 8.24 3.87 -6.93
C SER A 74 6.90 3.18 -6.68
N LEU A 75 6.92 1.86 -6.43
CA LEU A 75 5.71 1.09 -6.10
C LEU A 75 5.04 1.55 -4.81
N ALA A 76 5.82 1.77 -3.74
CA ALA A 76 5.31 2.26 -2.46
C ALA A 76 4.68 3.67 -2.59
N SER A 77 5.27 4.54 -3.43
CA SER A 77 4.72 5.87 -3.71
C SER A 77 3.38 5.80 -4.45
N GLY A 78 3.23 4.85 -5.38
CA GLY A 78 1.93 4.56 -6.00
C GLY A 78 0.88 4.16 -4.96
N ALA A 79 1.26 3.28 -4.02
CA ALA A 79 0.34 2.78 -3.00
C ALA A 79 -0.11 3.90 -2.06
N LEU A 80 0.80 4.81 -1.73
CA LEU A 80 0.50 6.03 -0.98
C LEU A 80 -0.52 6.90 -1.73
N VAL A 81 -0.33 7.15 -3.02
CA VAL A 81 -1.25 7.95 -3.84
C VAL A 81 -2.64 7.31 -3.89
N ALA A 82 -2.73 5.99 -4.07
CA ALA A 82 -4.01 5.27 -4.05
C ALA A 82 -4.75 5.44 -2.71
N ASN A 83 -4.03 5.37 -1.58
CA ASN A 83 -4.60 5.61 -0.25
C ASN A 83 -5.02 7.07 -0.05
N ILE A 84 -4.27 8.05 -0.54
CA ILE A 84 -4.65 9.47 -0.51
C ILE A 84 -5.96 9.68 -1.27
N VAL A 85 -6.08 9.14 -2.49
CA VAL A 85 -7.32 9.21 -3.27
C VAL A 85 -8.48 8.60 -2.48
N SER A 86 -8.27 7.45 -1.83
CA SER A 86 -9.26 6.83 -0.96
C SER A 86 -9.70 7.75 0.19
N VAL A 87 -8.78 8.43 0.87
CA VAL A 87 -9.15 9.37 1.94
C VAL A 87 -9.89 10.59 1.40
N THR A 88 -9.46 11.16 0.27
CA THR A 88 -10.12 12.34 -0.33
C THR A 88 -11.55 12.05 -0.76
N MET A 89 -11.81 10.86 -1.33
CA MET A 89 -13.17 10.43 -1.66
C MET A 89 -14.02 10.28 -0.39
N LEU A 90 -13.48 9.72 0.70
CA LEU A 90 -14.21 9.52 1.96
C LEU A 90 -14.63 10.86 2.58
N VAL A 91 -13.71 11.82 2.60
CA VAL A 91 -13.99 13.18 3.09
C VAL A 91 -15.05 13.84 2.21
N SER A 92 -14.95 13.71 0.89
CA SER A 92 -15.92 14.29 -0.05
C SER A 92 -17.33 13.74 0.18
N ASP A 93 -17.45 12.42 0.34
CA ASP A 93 -18.73 11.75 0.62
C ASP A 93 -19.31 12.18 1.98
N THR A 94 -18.46 12.25 3.01
CA THR A 94 -18.85 12.73 4.35
C THR A 94 -19.36 14.17 4.32
N LEU A 95 -18.80 15.03 3.48
CA LEU A 95 -19.23 16.43 3.33
C LEU A 95 -20.56 16.54 2.56
N MET A 96 -20.75 15.72 1.53
CA MET A 96 -21.99 15.69 0.75
C MET A 96 -23.16 15.11 1.55
N SER A 97 -22.92 14.07 2.37
CA SER A 97 -23.93 13.49 3.26
C SER A 97 -24.43 14.45 4.35
N ARG A 98 -23.72 15.56 4.61
CA ARG A 98 -24.16 16.59 5.58
C ARG A 98 -25.04 17.69 4.97
N ARG A 99 -25.26 17.67 3.65
CA ARG A 99 -26.15 18.60 2.93
C ARG A 99 -27.47 17.91 2.60
#